data_AF-A0A6A0IQW2-F1
#
_entry.id   AF-A0A6A0IQW2-F1
#
_cell.length_a   1.000
_cell.length_b   1.000
_cell.length_c   1.000
_cell.angle_alpha   90.00
_cell.angle_beta   90.00
_cell.angle_gamma   90.00
#
_symmetry.space_group_name_H-M   'P 1'
#
loop_
_entity.id
_entity.type
_entity.pdbx_description
1 polymer ?
#
loop_
_entity_poly.entity_id
_entity_poly.type
_entity_poly.pdbx_seq_one_letter_code
_entity_poly.pdbx_strand_id
1 'polypeptide(L)'
;MPPLLAAFALLLATAAQQVPGVPPPPEGKFEPELTQVAVERAKAEMTALLAQLDRDTTQPPAVKADVKSKLSRLKVAIYTSGKTMEECVTFYADRVKGSSFLFAERQVLPDLRELAAAGRFAVTPKTEEEWGGKSYRYARWVREDGTLSIDVEDHLLDPRDGAVTKRTVVMVTSVGE
;
A
#
# COMPACT_ATOMS: atom_id res chain seq x y z
N MET A 1 -5.27 -23.24 35.36
CA MET A 1 -5.62 -21.80 35.38
C MET A 1 -5.53 -21.31 33.94
N PRO A 2 -6.62 -20.82 33.34
CA PRO A 2 -6.63 -20.49 31.93
C PRO A 2 -5.77 -19.22 31.69
N PRO A 3 -5.02 -19.17 30.57
CA PRO A 3 -4.26 -17.98 30.23
C PRO A 3 -5.20 -16.86 29.79
N LEU A 4 -4.89 -15.67 30.27
CA LEU A 4 -5.57 -14.39 30.06
C LEU A 4 -5.90 -14.16 28.58
N LEU A 5 -7.17 -14.31 28.24
CA LEU A 5 -7.79 -13.80 27.03
C LEU A 5 -8.05 -12.30 27.20
N ALA A 6 -7.91 -11.57 26.10
CA ALA A 6 -8.48 -10.24 25.84
C ALA A 6 -7.83 -9.02 26.53
N ALA A 7 -6.76 -8.49 25.93
CA ALA A 7 -6.44 -7.06 26.02
C ALA A 7 -5.63 -6.51 24.81
N PHE A 8 -5.76 -7.12 23.63
CA PHE A 8 -5.16 -6.58 22.40
C PHE A 8 -6.11 -6.78 21.20
N ALA A 9 -7.39 -6.53 21.41
CA ALA A 9 -8.43 -6.50 20.37
C ALA A 9 -8.84 -5.07 20.00
N LEU A 10 -7.97 -4.08 20.27
CA LEU A 10 -8.24 -2.66 20.02
C LEU A 10 -7.13 -1.93 19.23
N LEU A 11 -6.32 -2.64 18.44
CA LEU A 11 -5.93 -2.06 17.16
C LEU A 11 -7.13 -2.25 16.25
N LEU A 12 -8.04 -1.29 16.36
CA LEU A 12 -9.21 -1.14 15.50
C LEU A 12 -8.86 -1.64 14.11
N ALA A 13 -9.71 -2.54 13.61
CA ALA A 13 -9.96 -2.63 12.20
C ALA A 13 -10.09 -1.19 11.70
N THR A 14 -9.01 -0.63 11.16
CA THR A 14 -9.09 0.40 10.15
C THR A 14 -9.80 -0.33 9.02
N ALA A 15 -11.14 -0.39 9.13
CA ALA A 15 -11.98 -0.91 8.08
C ALA A 15 -11.47 -0.25 6.81
N ALA A 16 -11.31 -1.02 5.75
CA ALA A 16 -10.96 -0.51 4.44
C ALA A 16 -11.81 0.76 4.18
N GLN A 17 -11.21 1.95 4.33
CA GLN A 17 -11.90 3.24 4.35
C GLN A 17 -11.17 4.19 3.42
N GLN A 18 -11.96 5.00 2.72
CA GLN A 18 -11.44 6.06 1.88
C GLN A 18 -10.61 7.03 2.73
N VAL A 19 -9.44 7.42 2.23
CA VAL A 19 -8.60 8.44 2.87
C VAL A 19 -9.32 9.80 2.73
N PRO A 20 -9.67 10.49 3.83
CA PRO A 20 -10.40 11.75 3.77
C PRO A 20 -9.68 12.80 2.91
N GLY A 21 -10.44 13.53 2.11
CA GLY A 21 -9.90 14.62 1.28
C GLY A 21 -9.17 14.17 0.01
N VAL A 22 -8.97 12.87 -0.21
CA VAL A 22 -8.41 12.34 -1.46
C VAL A 22 -9.52 11.66 -2.26
N PRO A 23 -9.89 12.18 -3.44
CA PRO A 23 -10.94 11.58 -4.24
C PRO A 23 -10.51 10.21 -4.80
N PRO A 24 -11.46 9.27 -5.01
CA PRO A 24 -11.17 8.05 -5.76
C PRO A 24 -10.72 8.41 -7.20
N PRO A 25 -9.96 7.53 -7.86
CA PRO A 25 -9.54 7.77 -9.24
C PRO A 25 -10.77 7.79 -10.17
N PRO A 26 -10.63 8.31 -11.40
CA PRO A 26 -11.72 8.31 -12.37
C PRO A 26 -12.19 6.87 -12.64
N GLU A 27 -13.51 6.64 -12.60
CA GLU A 27 -14.10 5.28 -12.68
C GLU A 27 -13.58 4.29 -11.62
N GLY A 28 -13.01 4.82 -10.53
CA GLY A 28 -12.39 4.07 -9.46
C GLY A 28 -13.39 3.22 -8.69
N LYS A 29 -13.15 1.90 -8.66
CA LYS A 29 -13.85 0.96 -7.79
C LYS A 29 -12.99 0.69 -6.56
N PHE A 30 -13.58 0.85 -5.39
CA PHE A 30 -12.91 0.54 -4.14
C PHE A 30 -12.76 -0.97 -3.98
N GLU A 31 -11.56 -1.43 -3.62
CA GLU A 31 -11.21 -2.84 -3.46
C GLU A 31 -11.04 -3.17 -1.97
N PRO A 32 -12.11 -3.55 -1.26
CA PRO A 32 -12.06 -3.74 0.19
C PRO A 32 -11.13 -4.88 0.61
N GLU A 33 -11.11 -5.98 -0.15
CA GLU A 33 -10.26 -7.13 0.15
C GLU A 33 -8.78 -6.82 -0.08
N LEU A 34 -8.43 -6.20 -1.22
CA LEU A 34 -7.05 -5.78 -1.49
C LEU A 34 -6.58 -4.75 -0.46
N THR A 35 -7.45 -3.82 -0.10
CA THR A 35 -7.17 -2.83 0.95
C THR A 35 -6.88 -3.51 2.29
N GLN A 36 -7.69 -4.50 2.68
CA GLN A 36 -7.49 -5.25 3.92
C GLN A 36 -6.13 -5.98 3.92
N VAL A 37 -5.78 -6.64 2.81
CA VAL A 37 -4.47 -7.31 2.66
C VAL A 37 -3.32 -6.32 2.78
N ALA A 38 -3.43 -5.15 2.14
CA ALA A 38 -2.41 -4.10 2.24
C ALA A 38 -2.27 -3.54 3.66
N VAL A 39 -3.39 -3.34 4.38
CA VAL A 39 -3.39 -2.93 5.79
C VAL A 39 -2.72 -3.97 6.68
N GLU A 40 -3.01 -5.25 6.49
CA GLU A 40 -2.41 -6.35 7.26
C GLU A 40 -0.90 -6.42 7.03
N ARG A 41 -0.47 -6.32 5.76
CA ARG A 41 0.96 -6.27 5.40
C ARG A 41 1.65 -5.06 6.04
N ALA A 42 1.06 -3.87 5.93
CA ALA A 42 1.61 -2.67 6.53
C ALA A 42 1.73 -2.81 8.07
N LYS A 43 0.73 -3.38 8.74
CA LYS A 43 0.79 -3.66 10.20
C LYS A 43 1.92 -4.63 10.56
N ALA A 44 2.16 -5.66 9.77
CA ALA A 44 3.25 -6.61 9.98
C ALA A 44 4.62 -5.92 9.84
N GLU A 45 4.82 -5.15 8.76
CA GLU A 45 6.05 -4.38 8.52
C GLU A 45 6.27 -3.32 9.62
N MET A 46 5.22 -2.59 10.00
CA MET A 46 5.26 -1.61 11.08
C MET A 46 5.66 -2.22 12.42
N THR A 47 5.20 -3.44 12.72
CA THR A 47 5.56 -4.10 13.98
C THR A 47 7.08 -4.32 14.07
N ALA A 48 7.70 -4.75 12.97
CA ALA A 48 9.15 -4.94 12.89
C ALA A 48 9.90 -3.61 13.02
N LEU A 49 9.43 -2.55 12.32
CA LEU A 49 10.02 -1.22 12.37
C LEU A 49 9.89 -0.57 13.75
N LEU A 50 8.74 -0.70 14.41
CA LEU A 50 8.52 -0.20 15.77
C LEU A 50 9.44 -0.90 16.78
N ALA A 51 9.64 -2.20 16.65
CA ALA A 51 10.59 -2.94 17.49
C ALA A 51 12.05 -2.49 17.26
N GLN A 52 12.41 -2.06 16.05
CA GLN A 52 13.72 -1.44 15.79
C GLN A 52 13.82 -0.05 16.40
N LEU A 53 12.81 0.79 16.21
CA LEU A 53 12.74 2.14 16.77
C LEU A 53 12.80 2.15 18.31
N ASP A 54 12.19 1.16 18.96
CA ASP A 54 12.25 1.03 20.41
C ASP A 54 13.67 0.72 20.91
N ARG A 55 14.42 -0.07 20.15
CA ARG A 55 15.82 -0.41 20.45
C ARG A 55 16.82 0.69 20.08
N ASP A 56 16.44 1.63 19.22
CA ASP A 56 17.30 2.72 18.79
C ASP A 56 17.51 3.75 19.91
N THR A 57 18.69 3.77 20.53
CA THR A 57 19.02 4.71 21.62
C THR A 57 19.36 6.12 21.14
N THR A 58 19.48 6.34 19.83
CA THR A 58 19.84 7.64 19.25
C THR A 58 18.64 8.57 19.09
N GLN A 59 17.42 8.01 19.05
CA GLN A 59 16.19 8.76 18.85
C GLN A 59 15.59 9.25 20.18
N PRO A 60 15.25 10.54 20.31
CA PRO A 60 14.58 11.07 21.49
C PRO A 60 13.22 10.39 21.75
N PRO A 61 12.82 10.19 23.02
CA PRO A 61 11.52 9.58 23.35
C PRO A 61 10.31 10.28 22.72
N ALA A 62 10.35 11.62 22.60
CA ALA A 62 9.31 12.41 21.97
C ALA A 62 9.15 12.08 20.48
N VAL A 63 10.27 11.87 19.76
CA VAL A 63 10.26 11.48 18.35
C VAL A 63 9.69 10.07 18.19
N LYS A 64 10.07 9.14 19.07
CA LYS A 64 9.50 7.78 19.06
C LYS A 64 7.99 7.78 19.30
N ALA A 65 7.52 8.60 20.24
CA ALA A 65 6.10 8.73 20.54
C ALA A 65 5.32 9.35 19.36
N ASP A 66 5.87 10.37 18.70
CA ASP A 66 5.28 10.97 17.50
C ASP A 66 5.16 9.95 16.36
N VAL A 67 6.24 9.20 16.08
CA VAL A 67 6.22 8.15 15.04
C VAL A 67 5.18 7.08 15.37
N LYS A 68 5.14 6.58 16.60
CA LYS A 68 4.12 5.60 17.04
C LYS A 68 2.70 6.15 16.88
N SER A 69 2.47 7.41 17.26
CA SER A 69 1.17 8.08 17.10
C SER A 69 0.77 8.18 15.63
N LYS A 70 1.65 8.66 14.76
CA LYS A 70 1.38 8.76 13.30
C LYS A 70 1.06 7.40 12.69
N LEU A 71 1.84 6.38 13.04
CA LEU A 71 1.66 5.01 12.57
C LEU A 71 0.33 4.38 13.03
N SER A 72 -0.12 4.67 14.26
CA SER A 72 -1.43 4.21 14.74
C SER A 72 -2.62 4.76 13.93
N ARG A 73 -2.40 5.81 13.14
CA ARG A 73 -3.39 6.46 12.28
C ARG A 73 -3.20 6.11 10.80
N LEU A 74 -2.40 5.10 10.49
CA LEU A 74 -2.22 4.64 9.10
C LEU A 74 -3.58 4.29 8.48
N LYS A 75 -3.87 4.90 7.34
CA LYS A 75 -5.01 4.60 6.47
C LYS A 75 -4.46 4.18 5.11
N VAL A 76 -5.01 3.09 4.56
CA VAL A 76 -4.71 2.63 3.21
C VAL A 76 -6.03 2.43 2.49
N ALA A 77 -6.09 2.83 1.23
CA ALA A 77 -7.23 2.58 0.34
C ALA A 77 -6.71 2.17 -1.03
N ILE A 78 -7.20 1.03 -1.55
CA ILE A 78 -6.88 0.55 -2.89
C ILE A 78 -8.11 0.68 -3.78
N TYR A 79 -7.88 1.19 -4.99
CA TYR A 79 -8.88 1.30 -6.05
C TYR A 79 -8.37 0.63 -7.32
N THR A 80 -9.27 0.04 -8.09
CA THR A 80 -9.02 -0.30 -9.50
C THR A 80 -9.76 0.67 -10.40
N SER A 81 -9.19 0.98 -11.57
CA SER A 81 -9.81 1.89 -12.55
C SER A 81 -9.85 1.28 -13.96
N GLY A 82 -10.87 1.67 -14.73
CA GLY A 82 -10.93 1.42 -16.18
C GLY A 82 -10.08 2.39 -17.01
N LYS A 83 -9.62 3.50 -16.41
CA LYS A 83 -8.74 4.49 -17.04
C LYS A 83 -7.29 4.05 -17.06
N THR A 84 -6.48 4.64 -17.93
CA THR A 84 -5.03 4.40 -17.94
C THR A 84 -4.35 5.03 -16.74
N MET A 85 -3.10 4.64 -16.49
CA MET A 85 -2.26 5.25 -15.46
C MET A 85 -2.11 6.75 -15.68
N GLU A 86 -1.90 7.20 -16.92
CA GLU A 86 -1.74 8.63 -17.26
C GLU A 86 -2.99 9.44 -16.97
N GLU A 87 -4.16 8.89 -17.26
CA GLU A 87 -5.45 9.53 -16.94
C GLU A 87 -5.63 9.65 -15.42
N CYS A 88 -5.26 8.63 -14.65
CA CYS A 88 -5.32 8.68 -13.18
C CYS A 88 -4.30 9.66 -12.59
N VAL A 89 -3.07 9.67 -13.10
CA VAL A 89 -2.04 10.63 -12.67
C VAL A 89 -2.47 12.06 -12.98
N THR A 90 -2.98 12.32 -14.18
CA THR A 90 -3.48 13.65 -14.56
C THR A 90 -4.63 14.08 -13.64
N PHE A 91 -5.57 13.17 -13.37
CA PHE A 91 -6.67 13.42 -12.44
C PHE A 91 -6.20 13.85 -11.04
N TYR A 92 -5.15 13.22 -10.51
CA TYR A 92 -4.59 13.56 -9.21
C TYR A 92 -3.75 14.84 -9.25
N ALA A 93 -2.95 15.06 -10.30
CA ALA A 93 -2.20 16.29 -10.53
C ALA A 93 -3.12 17.53 -10.47
N ASP A 94 -4.33 17.42 -11.02
CA ASP A 94 -5.31 18.51 -11.05
C ASP A 94 -6.03 18.74 -9.70
N ARG A 95 -6.24 17.68 -8.90
CA ARG A 95 -7.10 17.72 -7.70
C ARG A 95 -6.33 17.75 -6.39
N VAL A 96 -5.13 17.20 -6.38
CA VAL A 96 -4.25 17.14 -5.22
C VAL A 96 -3.16 18.17 -5.43
N LYS A 97 -3.34 19.33 -4.79
CA LYS A 97 -2.46 20.49 -4.93
C LYS A 97 -1.00 20.10 -4.62
N GLY A 98 -0.11 20.44 -5.55
CA GLY A 98 1.32 20.18 -5.41
C GLY A 98 1.72 18.73 -5.66
N SER A 99 0.82 17.88 -6.18
CA SER A 99 1.20 16.53 -6.58
C SER A 99 2.00 16.53 -7.88
N SER A 100 3.18 15.93 -7.82
CA SER A 100 4.08 15.71 -8.95
C SER A 100 4.58 14.28 -8.88
N PHE A 101 4.18 13.47 -9.85
CA PHE A 101 4.43 12.03 -9.83
C PHE A 101 5.78 11.69 -10.44
N LEU A 102 6.53 10.84 -9.74
CA LEU A 102 7.73 10.20 -10.24
C LEU A 102 7.35 8.89 -10.93
N PHE A 103 7.74 8.74 -12.18
CA PHE A 103 7.48 7.55 -12.98
C PHE A 103 8.69 6.62 -12.98
N ALA A 104 8.44 5.32 -12.94
CA ALA A 104 9.45 4.31 -13.16
C ALA A 104 8.82 3.00 -13.64
N GLU A 105 9.68 2.04 -13.98
CA GLU A 105 9.30 0.70 -14.38
C GLU A 105 9.78 -0.32 -13.36
N ARG A 106 9.00 -1.38 -13.17
CA ARG A 106 9.34 -2.51 -12.30
C ARG A 106 9.16 -3.80 -13.08
N GLN A 107 9.96 -4.81 -12.73
CA GLN A 107 9.83 -6.13 -13.33
C GLN A 107 8.69 -6.90 -12.63
N VAL A 108 7.83 -7.53 -13.42
CA VAL A 108 6.67 -8.26 -12.89
C VAL A 108 7.11 -9.45 -12.03
N LEU A 109 8.06 -10.25 -12.51
CA LEU A 109 8.42 -11.52 -11.87
C LEU A 109 9.08 -11.37 -10.49
N PRO A 110 10.06 -10.46 -10.27
CA PRO A 110 10.57 -10.18 -8.93
C PRO A 110 9.49 -9.75 -7.95
N ASP A 111 8.58 -8.87 -8.36
CA ASP A 111 7.51 -8.37 -7.50
C ASP A 111 6.48 -9.46 -7.18
N LEU A 112 6.11 -10.30 -8.15
CA LEU A 112 5.28 -11.48 -7.91
C LEU A 112 5.91 -12.45 -6.92
N ARG A 113 7.23 -12.66 -7.00
CA ARG A 113 7.95 -13.53 -6.05
C ARG A 113 7.96 -12.94 -4.64
N GLU A 114 8.14 -11.62 -4.52
CA GLU A 114 8.03 -10.93 -3.23
C GLU A 114 6.61 -11.06 -2.66
N LEU A 115 5.59 -10.84 -3.49
CA LEU A 115 4.19 -11.02 -3.10
C LEU A 115 3.87 -12.47 -2.71
N ALA A 116 4.40 -13.46 -3.44
CA ALA A 116 4.23 -14.87 -3.10
C ALA A 116 4.89 -15.22 -1.77
N ALA A 117 6.08 -14.68 -1.49
CA ALA A 117 6.78 -14.90 -0.23
C ALA A 117 6.04 -14.30 0.99
N ALA A 118 5.35 -13.18 0.78
CA ALA A 118 4.51 -12.54 1.81
C ALA A 118 3.07 -13.07 1.84
N GLY A 119 2.61 -13.70 0.76
CA GLY A 119 1.24 -14.13 0.53
C GLY A 119 1.01 -15.61 0.78
N ARG A 120 -0.08 -16.14 0.20
CA ARG A 120 -0.49 -17.55 0.33
C ARG A 120 -0.55 -18.29 -1.01
N PHE A 121 0.10 -17.77 -2.04
CA PHE A 121 0.15 -18.37 -3.37
C PHE A 121 1.61 -18.72 -3.74
N ALA A 122 1.77 -19.57 -4.75
CA ALA A 122 3.07 -19.93 -5.29
C ALA A 122 3.20 -19.45 -6.73
N VAL A 123 4.39 -18.97 -7.10
CA VAL A 123 4.70 -18.65 -8.51
C VAL A 123 4.93 -19.96 -9.25
N THR A 124 4.06 -20.29 -10.20
CA THR A 124 4.15 -21.53 -10.99
C THR A 124 5.15 -21.38 -12.14
N PRO A 125 5.74 -22.47 -12.68
CA PRO A 125 6.61 -22.40 -13.86
C PRO A 125 5.94 -21.71 -15.07
N LYS A 126 4.63 -21.92 -15.24
CA LYS A 126 3.85 -21.24 -16.28
C LYS A 126 3.82 -19.73 -16.06
N THR A 127 3.65 -19.28 -14.82
CA THR A 127 3.69 -17.85 -14.46
C THR A 127 5.07 -17.27 -14.69
N GLU A 128 6.15 -18.01 -14.40
CA GLU A 128 7.52 -17.59 -14.66
C GLU A 128 7.81 -17.42 -16.15
N GLU A 129 7.35 -18.38 -16.98
CA GLU A 129 7.46 -18.30 -18.44
C GLU A 129 6.65 -17.13 -19.00
N GLU A 130 5.42 -16.94 -18.51
CA GLU A 130 4.53 -15.88 -18.98
C GLU A 130 5.05 -14.48 -18.64
N TRP A 131 5.63 -14.27 -17.45
CA TRP A 131 6.02 -12.95 -16.96
C TRP A 131 7.53 -12.70 -16.92
N GLY A 132 8.33 -13.67 -17.36
CA GLY A 132 9.77 -13.54 -17.49
C GLY A 132 10.16 -12.37 -18.39
N GLY A 133 10.98 -11.46 -17.86
CA GLY A 133 11.47 -10.27 -18.58
C GLY A 133 10.42 -9.19 -18.87
N LYS A 134 9.18 -9.34 -18.39
CA LYS A 134 8.13 -8.32 -18.54
C LYS A 134 8.20 -7.27 -17.43
N SER A 135 7.82 -6.06 -17.79
CA SER A 135 7.78 -4.89 -16.90
C SER A 135 6.37 -4.32 -16.83
N TYR A 136 6.09 -3.60 -15.75
CA TYR A 136 4.93 -2.73 -15.61
C TYR A 136 5.39 -1.35 -15.15
N ARG A 137 4.53 -0.35 -15.35
CA ARG A 137 4.84 1.04 -15.00
C ARG A 137 4.15 1.40 -13.70
N TYR A 138 4.83 2.23 -12.93
CA TYR A 138 4.24 2.83 -11.74
C TYR A 138 4.59 4.31 -11.68
N ALA A 139 3.73 5.05 -11.00
CA ALA A 139 3.88 6.45 -10.71
C ALA A 139 3.62 6.67 -9.22
N ARG A 140 4.52 7.36 -8.53
CA ARG A 140 4.38 7.65 -7.10
C ARG A 140 4.50 9.13 -6.84
N TRP A 141 3.61 9.65 -6.00
CA TRP A 141 3.77 10.94 -5.35
C TRP A 141 3.67 10.76 -3.83
N VAL A 142 4.53 11.50 -3.12
CA VAL A 142 4.50 11.61 -1.65
C VAL A 142 4.44 13.09 -1.32
N ARG A 143 3.52 13.48 -0.44
CA ARG A 143 3.44 14.85 0.08
C ARG A 143 4.74 15.20 0.81
N GLU A 144 5.16 16.46 0.76
CA GLU A 144 6.42 16.92 1.35
C GLU A 144 6.59 16.57 2.84
N ASP A 145 5.49 16.55 3.60
CA ASP A 145 5.47 16.19 5.02
C ASP A 145 5.47 14.67 5.29
N GLY A 146 5.44 13.86 4.23
CA GLY A 146 5.39 12.40 4.29
C GLY A 146 4.07 11.79 4.77
N THR A 147 3.02 12.60 4.96
CA THR A 147 1.74 12.16 5.56
C THR A 147 0.77 11.54 4.59
N LEU A 148 1.00 11.69 3.29
CA LEU A 148 0.15 11.18 2.22
C LEU A 148 1.01 10.69 1.06
N SER A 149 0.75 9.48 0.57
CA SER A 149 1.25 8.99 -0.71
C SER A 149 0.10 8.54 -1.61
N ILE A 150 0.32 8.71 -2.90
CA ILE A 150 -0.53 8.15 -3.96
C ILE A 150 0.39 7.39 -4.90
N ASP A 151 0.12 6.10 -5.00
CA ASP A 151 0.83 5.15 -5.85
C ASP A 151 -0.15 4.71 -6.94
N VAL A 152 0.25 4.79 -8.21
CA VAL A 152 -0.54 4.40 -9.38
C VAL A 152 0.25 3.38 -10.17
N GLU A 153 -0.31 2.20 -10.43
CA GLU A 153 0.32 1.12 -11.19
C GLU A 153 -0.55 0.78 -12.39
N ASP A 154 0.04 0.46 -13.55
CA ASP A 154 -0.73 0.11 -14.76
C ASP A 154 -1.11 -1.38 -14.84
N HIS A 155 -0.67 -2.18 -13.87
CA HIS A 155 -1.05 -3.57 -13.67
C HIS A 155 -1.46 -3.82 -12.21
N LEU A 156 -2.43 -4.71 -12.04
CA LEU A 156 -2.75 -5.30 -10.75
C LEU A 156 -2.00 -6.63 -10.64
N LEU A 157 -1.08 -6.71 -9.69
CA LEU A 157 -0.51 -7.96 -9.20
C LEU A 157 -1.31 -8.36 -7.96
N ASP A 158 -2.22 -9.32 -8.09
CA ASP A 158 -3.15 -9.67 -7.02
C ASP A 158 -2.46 -10.50 -5.92
N PRO A 159 -2.35 -10.00 -4.68
CA PRO A 159 -1.68 -10.71 -3.59
C PRO A 159 -2.44 -11.94 -3.09
N ARG A 160 -3.70 -12.14 -3.50
CA ARG A 160 -4.54 -13.26 -3.05
C ARG A 160 -4.23 -14.54 -3.81
N ASP A 161 -4.02 -14.44 -5.11
CA ASP A 161 -3.86 -15.58 -6.02
C ASP A 161 -2.69 -15.47 -7.00
N GLY A 162 -1.99 -14.33 -7.03
CA GLY A 162 -0.86 -14.08 -7.93
C GLY A 162 -1.27 -13.72 -9.35
N ALA A 163 -2.56 -13.44 -9.62
CA ALA A 163 -3.02 -13.04 -10.94
C ALA A 163 -2.43 -11.67 -11.33
N VAL A 164 -1.91 -11.58 -12.55
CA VAL A 164 -1.47 -10.30 -13.13
C VAL A 164 -2.51 -9.86 -14.15
N THR A 165 -3.13 -8.71 -13.93
CA THR A 165 -4.12 -8.14 -14.84
C THR A 165 -3.74 -6.74 -15.28
N LYS A 166 -3.94 -6.45 -16.57
CA LYS A 166 -3.74 -5.10 -17.11
C LYS A 166 -4.89 -4.20 -16.68
N ARG A 167 -4.78 -3.69 -15.45
CA ARG A 167 -5.78 -2.89 -14.75
C ARG A 167 -5.01 -1.84 -13.96
N THR A 168 -5.40 -0.58 -14.12
CA THR A 168 -4.80 0.49 -13.33
C THR A 168 -5.21 0.35 -11.87
N VAL A 169 -4.24 0.33 -10.97
CA VAL A 169 -4.43 0.29 -9.52
C VAL A 169 -3.98 1.61 -8.95
N VAL A 170 -4.75 2.14 -7.99
CA VAL A 170 -4.37 3.31 -7.21
C VAL A 170 -4.40 2.93 -5.75
N MET A 171 -3.25 3.07 -5.08
CA MET A 171 -3.14 2.95 -3.64
C MET A 171 -2.93 4.34 -3.05
N VAL A 172 -3.80 4.72 -2.12
CA VAL A 172 -3.68 5.94 -1.33
C VAL A 172 -3.32 5.56 0.08
N THR A 173 -2.20 6.06 0.58
CA THR A 173 -1.72 5.80 1.95
C THR A 173 -1.63 7.11 2.70
N SER A 174 -2.18 7.19 3.91
CA SER A 174 -2.06 8.37 4.77
C SER A 174 -1.65 7.98 6.18
N VAL A 175 -0.78 8.79 6.79
CA VAL A 175 -0.32 8.65 8.18
C VAL A 175 -0.46 9.98 8.92
N GLY A 176 -0.95 9.93 10.15
CA GLY A 176 -1.01 11.10 11.05
C GLY A 176 -2.34 11.87 11.08
N GLU A 177 -3.03 12.04 9.94
CA GLU A 177 -4.30 12.80 9.82
C GLU A 177 -5.50 11.94 9.35
#